data_AF-A0A249NUY9-F1
#
_entry.id   AF-A0A249NUY9-F1
#
_cell.length_a   1.000
_cell.length_b   1.000
_cell.length_c   1.000
_cell.angle_alpha   90.00
_cell.angle_beta   90.00
_cell.angle_gamma   90.00
#
_symmetry.space_group_name_H-M   'P 1'
#
loop_
_entity.id
_entity.type
_entity.pdbx_description
1 polymer ?
#
loop_
_entity_poly.entity_id
_entity_poly.type
_entity_poly.pdbx_seq_one_letter_code
_entity_poly.pdbx_strand_id
1 'polypeptide(L)'
;MAETKIQQTGDAAGLAALIARAASQTGGEARGLPPVERWNPPFCGDIDMEIRADGTWFYMGTPIGRQPLVRLFSTVLRKDDDGRTYLVTPVEKVGIRVADAPFIAVEMSVTAREGETVVTFRTNVGDVVEAGPEHPLRFVIHGDNRELKPYLHVRGRLEALVSRPVMYEIVELGETALIDGVETFCVRSAGAVFPVMPAAELEALSR
;
A
#
# COMPACT_ATOMS: atom_id res chain seq x y z
N MET A 1 7.32 29.43 -7.38
CA MET A 1 6.25 28.66 -6.71
C MET A 1 5.15 28.48 -7.74
N ALA A 2 5.05 27.31 -8.35
CA ALA A 2 4.03 27.03 -9.36
C ALA A 2 2.81 26.44 -8.64
N GLU A 3 1.71 27.19 -8.64
CA GLU A 3 0.42 26.70 -8.17
C GLU A 3 -0.09 25.67 -9.18
N THR A 4 -0.02 24.40 -8.81
CA THR A 4 -0.59 23.30 -9.60
C THR A 4 -2.11 23.43 -9.59
N LYS A 5 -2.65 23.83 -10.75
CA LYS A 5 -4.08 24.06 -10.96
C LYS A 5 -4.80 22.70 -10.97
N ILE A 6 -5.52 22.38 -9.89
CA ILE A 6 -6.42 21.21 -9.84
C ILE A 6 -7.43 21.37 -10.97
N GLN A 7 -7.48 20.42 -11.89
CA GLN A 7 -8.41 20.46 -13.01
C GLN A 7 -9.76 19.97 -12.50
N GLN A 8 -10.68 20.91 -12.26
CA GLN A 8 -12.05 20.59 -11.86
C GLN A 8 -12.82 19.99 -13.04
N THR A 9 -12.63 18.69 -13.32
CA THR A 9 -13.65 17.87 -13.99
C THR A 9 -14.70 17.51 -12.95
N GLY A 10 -15.51 18.50 -12.58
CA GLY A 10 -16.53 18.38 -11.55
C GLY A 10 -17.81 17.76 -12.10
N ASP A 11 -18.05 16.48 -11.78
CA ASP A 11 -19.36 15.83 -11.54
C ASP A 11 -19.24 14.29 -11.63
N ALA A 12 -20.38 13.60 -11.51
CA ALA A 12 -20.50 12.16 -11.64
C ALA A 12 -20.05 11.61 -13.00
N ALA A 13 -20.06 12.42 -14.08
CA ALA A 13 -19.61 11.99 -15.40
C ALA A 13 -18.08 11.82 -15.44
N GLY A 14 -17.33 12.67 -14.73
CA GLY A 14 -15.88 12.51 -14.57
C GLY A 14 -15.50 11.20 -13.88
N LEU A 15 -16.18 10.88 -12.78
CA LEU A 15 -15.99 9.60 -12.10
C LEU A 15 -16.42 8.43 -13.01
N ALA A 16 -17.57 8.52 -13.67
CA ALA A 16 -18.04 7.49 -14.60
C ALA A 16 -17.04 7.21 -15.74
N ALA A 17 -16.40 8.24 -16.28
CA ALA A 17 -15.36 8.09 -17.31
C ALA A 17 -14.11 7.38 -16.77
N LEU A 18 -13.68 7.68 -15.54
CA LEU A 18 -12.59 6.96 -14.87
C LEU A 18 -12.95 5.49 -14.65
N ILE A 19 -14.18 5.20 -14.20
CA ILE A 19 -14.69 3.84 -14.01
C ILE A 19 -14.67 3.07 -15.33
N ALA A 20 -15.25 3.63 -16.39
CA ALA A 20 -15.35 2.97 -17.68
C ALA A 20 -13.96 2.61 -18.23
N ARG A 21 -12.99 3.52 -18.10
CA ARG A 21 -11.61 3.28 -18.52
C ARG A 21 -10.96 2.18 -17.69
N ALA A 22 -11.01 2.26 -16.37
CA ALA A 22 -10.43 1.22 -15.51
C ALA A 22 -11.07 -0.16 -15.76
N ALA A 23 -12.41 -0.23 -15.89
CA ALA A 23 -13.14 -1.48 -16.11
C ALA A 23 -12.77 -2.14 -17.45
N SER A 24 -12.51 -1.34 -18.50
CA SER A 24 -12.03 -1.85 -19.78
C SER A 24 -10.65 -2.52 -19.69
N GLN A 25 -9.85 -2.17 -18.68
CA GLN A 25 -8.50 -2.73 -18.48
C GLN A 25 -8.52 -4.01 -17.64
N THR A 26 -9.49 -4.16 -16.74
CA THR A 26 -9.61 -5.31 -15.82
C THR A 26 -10.47 -6.45 -16.37
N GLY A 27 -10.55 -6.60 -17.70
CA GLY A 27 -11.56 -7.45 -18.35
C GLY A 27 -11.58 -8.92 -17.86
N GLY A 28 -12.67 -9.31 -17.18
CA GLY A 28 -13.01 -10.69 -16.77
C GLY A 28 -12.06 -11.31 -15.74
N GLU A 29 -12.59 -12.10 -14.81
CA GLU A 29 -11.88 -12.72 -13.66
C GLU A 29 -10.57 -13.50 -13.97
N ALA A 30 -10.19 -13.65 -15.25
CA ALA A 30 -9.02 -14.39 -15.71
C ALA A 30 -7.83 -13.54 -16.18
N ARG A 31 -7.94 -12.21 -16.31
CA ARG A 31 -6.77 -11.33 -16.59
C ARG A 31 -6.30 -10.70 -15.28
N GLY A 32 -5.02 -10.95 -14.95
CA GLY A 32 -4.35 -10.32 -13.80
C GLY A 32 -4.31 -8.79 -13.88
N LEU A 33 -3.64 -8.15 -12.92
CA LEU A 33 -3.58 -6.69 -12.83
C LEU A 33 -3.14 -6.04 -14.16
N PRO A 34 -3.74 -4.89 -14.54
CA PRO A 34 -3.31 -4.15 -15.72
C PRO A 34 -1.81 -3.78 -15.66
N PRO A 35 -1.07 -3.83 -16.78
CA PRO A 35 0.36 -3.59 -16.79
C PRO A 35 0.69 -2.08 -16.78
N VAL A 36 0.27 -1.38 -15.73
CA VAL A 36 0.37 0.08 -15.59
C VAL A 36 1.80 0.62 -15.77
N GLU A 37 2.82 -0.17 -15.42
CA GLU A 37 4.23 0.19 -15.58
C GLU A 37 4.66 0.32 -17.06
N ARG A 38 3.91 -0.28 -17.99
CA ARG A 38 4.22 -0.22 -19.44
C ARG A 38 3.61 0.99 -20.13
N TRP A 39 2.71 1.72 -19.47
CA TRP A 39 1.97 2.81 -20.08
C TRP A 39 2.63 4.16 -19.80
N ASN A 40 2.85 4.98 -20.82
CA ASN A 40 3.39 6.34 -20.65
C ASN A 40 2.48 7.37 -21.34
N PRO A 41 1.19 7.48 -20.93
CA PRO A 41 0.26 8.43 -21.51
C PRO A 41 0.58 9.87 -21.07
N PRO A 42 -0.02 10.89 -21.72
CA PRO A 42 0.09 12.26 -21.25
C PRO A 42 -0.46 12.42 -19.82
N PHE A 43 0.17 13.33 -19.06
CA PHE A 43 -0.34 13.77 -17.77
C PHE A 43 -1.50 14.74 -17.99
N CYS A 44 -2.68 14.37 -17.50
CA CYS A 44 -3.93 15.11 -17.69
C CYS A 44 -4.32 15.96 -16.47
N GLY A 45 -3.36 16.26 -15.59
CA GLY A 45 -3.58 17.05 -14.38
C GLY A 45 -3.88 16.19 -13.14
N ASP A 46 -4.04 16.87 -12.02
CA ASP A 46 -4.46 16.27 -10.76
C ASP A 46 -5.99 16.34 -10.65
N ILE A 47 -6.59 15.25 -10.16
CA ILE A 47 -8.01 15.17 -9.82
C ILE A 47 -8.19 15.26 -8.31
N ASP A 48 -9.39 15.67 -7.87
CA ASP A 48 -9.72 15.69 -6.45
C ASP A 48 -10.08 14.29 -5.93
N MET A 49 -9.11 13.38 -6.04
CA MET A 49 -9.13 12.02 -5.51
C MET A 49 -8.09 11.89 -4.41
N GLU A 50 -8.47 11.29 -3.30
CA GLU A 50 -7.62 11.14 -2.13
C GLU A 50 -7.82 9.78 -1.47
N ILE A 51 -6.71 9.10 -1.17
CA ILE A 51 -6.68 7.94 -0.29
C ILE A 51 -6.22 8.44 1.08
N ARG A 52 -7.13 8.40 2.07
CA ARG A 52 -6.81 8.79 3.44
C ARG A 52 -5.98 7.72 4.15
N ALA A 53 -5.41 8.07 5.31
CA ALA A 53 -4.54 7.19 6.08
C ALA A 53 -5.24 5.91 6.58
N ASP A 54 -6.56 5.91 6.69
CA ASP A 54 -7.40 4.75 7.00
C ASP A 54 -7.72 3.88 5.77
N GLY A 55 -7.22 4.25 4.59
CA GLY A 55 -7.50 3.59 3.32
C GLY A 55 -8.82 3.98 2.67
N THR A 56 -9.59 4.92 3.24
CA THR A 56 -10.84 5.40 2.63
C THR A 56 -10.55 6.28 1.43
N TRP A 57 -11.20 5.98 0.30
CA TRP A 57 -11.11 6.76 -0.93
C TRP A 57 -12.14 7.88 -0.92
N PHE A 58 -11.72 9.09 -1.25
CA PHE A 58 -12.55 10.28 -1.40
C PHE A 58 -12.45 10.81 -2.81
N TYR A 59 -13.58 11.19 -3.40
CA TYR A 59 -13.64 11.93 -4.65
C TYR A 59 -14.49 13.18 -4.46
N MET A 60 -13.93 14.35 -4.77
CA MET A 60 -14.58 15.65 -4.55
C MET A 60 -15.10 15.81 -3.11
N GLY A 61 -14.28 15.42 -2.13
CA GLY A 61 -14.62 15.47 -0.70
C GLY A 61 -15.67 14.45 -0.24
N THR A 62 -16.18 13.59 -1.11
CA THR A 62 -17.18 12.56 -0.78
C THR A 62 -16.56 11.16 -0.72
N PRO A 63 -16.81 10.36 0.34
CA PRO A 63 -16.24 9.03 0.44
C PRO A 63 -16.86 8.07 -0.59
N ILE A 64 -16.03 7.22 -1.18
CA ILE A 64 -16.45 6.13 -2.07
C ILE A 64 -16.66 4.86 -1.22
N GLY A 65 -17.90 4.64 -0.78
CA GLY A 65 -18.26 3.46 0.02
C GLY A 65 -18.39 2.14 -0.77
N ARG A 66 -18.28 2.17 -2.10
CA ARG A 66 -18.46 1.00 -2.97
C ARG A 66 -17.15 0.24 -3.15
N GLN A 67 -16.95 -0.82 -2.37
CA GLN A 67 -15.73 -1.64 -2.40
C GLN A 67 -15.31 -2.14 -3.80
N PRO A 68 -16.22 -2.65 -4.67
CA PRO A 68 -15.84 -3.03 -6.02
C PRO A 68 -15.25 -1.87 -6.84
N LEU A 69 -15.68 -0.64 -6.56
CA LEU A 69 -15.19 0.56 -7.24
C LEU A 69 -13.80 0.96 -6.75
N VAL A 70 -13.58 0.89 -5.43
CA VAL A 70 -12.26 1.11 -4.82
C VAL A 70 -11.26 0.08 -5.36
N ARG A 71 -11.65 -1.20 -5.41
CA ARG A 71 -10.84 -2.27 -6.00
C ARG A 71 -10.55 -2.02 -7.48
N LEU A 72 -11.51 -1.51 -8.23
CA LEU A 72 -11.28 -1.19 -9.64
C LEU A 72 -10.18 -0.12 -9.80
N PHE A 73 -10.29 1.00 -9.07
CA PHE A 73 -9.29 2.06 -9.15
C PHE A 73 -7.92 1.63 -8.59
N SER A 74 -7.88 0.78 -7.57
CA SER A 74 -6.62 0.28 -7.03
C SER A 74 -5.79 -0.49 -8.05
N THR A 75 -6.43 -1.15 -9.02
CA THR A 75 -5.73 -1.92 -10.07
C THR A 75 -4.95 -1.04 -11.05
N VAL A 76 -5.34 0.23 -11.19
CA VAL A 76 -4.71 1.19 -12.10
C VAL A 76 -3.80 2.18 -11.38
N LEU A 77 -3.54 1.96 -10.08
CA LEU A 77 -2.59 2.78 -9.33
C LEU A 77 -1.15 2.53 -9.78
N ARG A 78 -0.39 3.62 -9.86
CA ARG A 78 1.05 3.58 -10.06
C ARG A 78 1.71 4.70 -9.27
N LYS A 79 2.87 4.42 -8.67
CA LYS A 79 3.73 5.43 -8.07
C LYS A 79 4.98 5.58 -8.94
N ASP A 80 5.20 6.78 -9.47
CA ASP A 80 6.35 7.07 -10.33
C ASP A 80 7.56 7.47 -9.46
N ASP A 81 8.75 7.58 -10.07
CA ASP A 81 10.00 7.92 -9.39
C ASP A 81 10.03 9.33 -8.78
N ASP A 82 9.08 10.19 -9.16
CA ASP A 82 8.87 11.50 -8.53
C ASP A 82 8.19 11.42 -7.15
N GLY A 83 7.88 10.20 -6.69
CA GLY A 83 7.24 9.94 -5.41
C GLY A 83 5.73 10.17 -5.41
N ARG A 84 5.13 10.63 -6.52
CA ARG A 84 3.69 10.87 -6.63
C ARG A 84 2.96 9.61 -7.07
N THR A 85 1.68 9.56 -6.71
CA THR A 85 0.77 8.47 -7.05
C THR A 85 -0.24 8.92 -8.09
N TYR A 86 -0.52 8.03 -9.04
CA TYR A 86 -1.33 8.27 -10.21
C TYR A 86 -2.35 7.15 -10.43
N LEU A 87 -3.47 7.49 -11.07
CA LEU A 87 -4.29 6.52 -11.80
C LEU A 87 -3.83 6.53 -13.26
N VAL A 88 -3.44 5.36 -13.78
CA VAL A 88 -2.83 5.23 -15.11
C VAL A 88 -3.63 4.28 -15.98
N THR A 89 -3.99 4.76 -17.17
CA THR A 89 -4.64 3.98 -18.23
C THR A 89 -3.82 4.12 -19.52
N PRO A 90 -4.09 3.37 -20.60
CA PRO A 90 -3.32 3.51 -21.84
C PRO A 90 -3.33 4.92 -22.46
N VAL A 91 -4.34 5.74 -22.16
CA VAL A 91 -4.56 7.05 -22.81
C VAL A 91 -4.42 8.23 -21.87
N GLU A 92 -4.38 7.99 -20.55
CA GLU A 92 -4.41 9.06 -19.55
C GLU A 92 -3.63 8.68 -18.28
N LYS A 93 -2.90 9.65 -17.72
CA LYS A 93 -2.33 9.62 -16.37
C LYS A 93 -2.84 10.82 -15.57
N VAL A 94 -3.52 10.58 -14.45
CA VAL A 94 -4.00 11.63 -13.54
C VAL A 94 -3.41 11.46 -12.15
N GLY A 95 -3.02 12.56 -11.52
CA GLY A 95 -2.45 12.54 -10.17
C GLY A 95 -3.53 12.51 -9.10
N ILE A 96 -3.25 11.80 -8.01
CA ILE A 96 -4.12 11.69 -6.83
C ILE A 96 -3.31 11.96 -5.56
N ARG A 97 -4.01 12.23 -4.45
CA ARG A 97 -3.37 12.36 -3.13
C ARG A 97 -3.43 11.03 -2.39
N VAL A 98 -2.35 10.70 -1.68
CA VAL A 98 -2.28 9.55 -0.76
C VAL A 98 -1.70 10.07 0.54
N ALA A 99 -2.44 9.94 1.64
CA ALA A 99 -2.06 10.52 2.92
C ALA A 99 -0.93 9.74 3.62
N ASP A 100 -0.88 8.41 3.44
CA ASP A 100 0.15 7.55 4.04
C ASP A 100 0.55 6.44 3.05
N ALA A 101 -0.27 5.38 2.94
CA ALA A 101 -0.10 4.30 1.98
C ALA A 101 -1.37 4.11 1.11
N PRO A 102 -1.25 3.64 -0.13
CA PRO A 102 -2.40 3.40 -1.02
C PRO A 102 -3.29 2.24 -0.56
N PHE A 103 -2.75 1.32 0.23
CA PHE A 103 -3.45 0.13 0.73
C PHE A 103 -3.29 0.00 2.25
N ILE A 104 -4.20 -0.75 2.86
CA ILE A 104 -4.11 -1.17 4.26
C ILE A 104 -4.07 -2.70 4.31
N ALA A 105 -3.10 -3.30 4.98
CA ALA A 105 -3.11 -4.73 5.28
C ALA A 105 -4.00 -4.96 6.52
N VAL A 106 -5.15 -5.57 6.30
CA VAL A 106 -6.26 -5.66 7.27
C VAL A 106 -6.36 -7.03 7.94
N GLU A 107 -5.74 -8.05 7.36
CA GLU A 107 -5.65 -9.39 7.91
C GLU A 107 -4.28 -9.98 7.60
N MET A 108 -3.83 -10.90 8.45
CA MET A 108 -2.68 -11.76 8.17
C MET A 108 -2.97 -13.23 8.48
N SER A 109 -2.19 -14.12 7.90
CA SER A 109 -2.14 -15.54 8.24
C SER A 109 -0.70 -16.01 8.27
N VAL A 110 -0.43 -17.00 9.12
CA VAL A 110 0.89 -17.59 9.29
C VAL A 110 0.81 -19.06 8.91
N THR A 111 1.68 -19.48 8.00
CA THR A 111 1.81 -20.88 7.59
C THR A 111 3.26 -21.33 7.70
N ALA A 112 3.48 -22.64 7.73
CA ALA A 112 4.82 -23.22 7.62
C ALA A 112 4.95 -23.86 6.23
N ARG A 113 5.91 -23.40 5.42
CA ARG A 113 6.25 -23.99 4.12
C ARG A 113 7.70 -24.43 4.17
N GLU A 114 7.94 -25.72 3.96
CA GLU A 114 9.30 -26.30 3.96
C GLU A 114 10.10 -26.05 5.25
N GLY A 115 9.41 -25.91 6.39
CA GLY A 115 10.03 -25.61 7.68
C GLY A 115 10.26 -24.11 7.95
N GLU A 116 9.91 -23.24 7.00
CA GLU A 116 9.98 -21.79 7.16
C GLU A 116 8.61 -21.19 7.47
N THR A 117 8.59 -20.23 8.40
CA THR A 117 7.42 -19.39 8.65
C THR A 117 7.15 -18.51 7.43
N VAL A 118 5.91 -18.48 6.95
CA VAL A 118 5.46 -17.59 5.87
C VAL A 118 4.26 -16.80 6.38
N VAL A 119 4.43 -15.47 6.45
CA VAL A 119 3.39 -14.51 6.84
C VAL A 119 2.76 -13.95 5.57
N THR A 120 1.46 -14.16 5.42
CA THR A 120 0.67 -13.69 4.27
C THR A 120 -0.33 -12.65 4.71
N PHE A 121 -0.43 -11.54 3.98
CA PHE A 121 -1.34 -10.45 4.28
C PHE A 121 -2.45 -10.36 3.25
N ARG A 122 -3.63 -9.93 3.70
CA ARG A 122 -4.71 -9.48 2.82
C ARG A 122 -4.93 -7.99 2.98
N THR A 123 -4.96 -7.28 1.85
CA THR A 123 -5.24 -5.84 1.84
C THR A 123 -6.74 -5.54 1.89
N ASN A 124 -7.08 -4.29 2.21
CA ASN A 124 -8.45 -3.77 2.18
C ASN A 124 -9.11 -3.83 0.78
N VAL A 125 -8.31 -3.93 -0.29
CA VAL A 125 -8.80 -4.09 -1.67
C VAL A 125 -8.81 -5.54 -2.15
N GLY A 126 -8.41 -6.48 -1.28
CA GLY A 126 -8.46 -7.93 -1.54
C GLY A 126 -7.22 -8.54 -2.16
N ASP A 127 -6.13 -7.77 -2.34
CA ASP A 127 -4.84 -8.32 -2.75
C ASP A 127 -4.28 -9.22 -1.62
N VAL A 128 -3.72 -10.38 -1.98
CA VAL A 128 -3.08 -11.32 -1.05
C VAL A 128 -1.59 -11.35 -1.36
N VAL A 129 -0.74 -11.11 -0.36
CA VAL A 129 0.70 -10.90 -0.53
C VAL A 129 1.48 -11.64 0.57
N GLU A 130 2.38 -12.55 0.18
CA GLU A 130 3.34 -13.18 1.09
C GLU A 130 4.48 -12.20 1.40
N ALA A 131 4.75 -11.91 2.66
CA ALA A 131 5.93 -11.14 3.04
C ALA A 131 7.20 -11.98 2.82
N GLY A 132 8.16 -11.43 2.10
CA GLY A 132 9.39 -12.13 1.70
C GLY A 132 10.35 -11.19 0.96
N PRO A 133 11.41 -11.73 0.33
CA PRO A 133 12.39 -10.90 -0.39
C PRO A 133 11.77 -10.01 -1.48
N GLU A 134 10.75 -10.50 -2.19
CA GLU A 134 10.05 -9.76 -3.25
C GLU A 134 9.01 -8.77 -2.71
N HIS A 135 8.54 -9.00 -1.49
CA HIS A 135 7.52 -8.20 -0.82
C HIS A 135 7.98 -7.88 0.60
N PRO A 136 9.03 -7.04 0.74
CA PRO A 136 9.63 -6.79 2.03
C PRO A 136 8.68 -6.05 2.97
N LEU A 137 8.83 -6.34 4.26
CA LEU A 137 8.29 -5.53 5.34
C LEU A 137 9.29 -4.45 5.75
N ARG A 138 8.79 -3.24 5.93
CA ARG A 138 9.55 -2.08 6.40
C ARG A 138 8.87 -1.49 7.61
N PHE A 139 9.60 -1.38 8.71
CA PHE A 139 9.09 -0.82 9.96
C PHE A 139 9.57 0.62 10.14
N VAL A 140 8.67 1.51 10.54
CA VAL A 140 8.98 2.92 10.84
C VAL A 140 8.40 3.30 12.17
N ILE A 141 9.18 3.99 12.98
CA ILE A 141 8.70 4.67 14.18
C ILE A 141 8.32 6.10 13.78
N HIS A 142 7.08 6.49 14.02
CA HIS A 142 6.51 7.76 13.54
C HIS A 142 6.04 8.66 14.69
N GLY A 143 6.35 9.95 14.58
CA GLY A 143 5.87 11.01 15.48
C GLY A 143 6.42 10.93 16.91
N ASP A 144 6.02 11.90 17.73
CA ASP A 144 6.48 12.03 19.12
C ASP A 144 6.00 10.87 20.00
N ASN A 145 4.86 10.27 19.64
CA ASN A 145 4.30 9.11 20.33
C ASN A 145 5.01 7.80 19.97
N ARG A 146 6.04 7.84 19.11
CA ARG A 146 6.84 6.69 18.66
C ARG A 146 5.97 5.54 18.17
N GLU A 147 4.98 5.84 17.35
CA GLU A 147 4.06 4.84 16.81
C GLU A 147 4.79 3.94 15.81
N LEU A 148 4.77 2.63 16.03
CA LEU A 148 5.30 1.65 15.10
C LEU A 148 4.33 1.45 13.93
N LYS A 149 4.80 1.77 12.72
CA LYS A 149 4.09 1.58 11.46
C LYS A 149 4.84 0.59 10.55
N PRO A 150 4.37 -0.66 10.45
CA PRO A 150 4.85 -1.59 9.44
C PRO A 150 4.23 -1.29 8.08
N TYR A 151 5.02 -1.39 7.03
CA TYR A 151 4.60 -1.27 5.64
C TYR A 151 5.00 -2.53 4.89
N LEU A 152 4.08 -3.10 4.13
CA LEU A 152 4.31 -4.24 3.26
C LEU A 152 4.41 -3.78 1.81
N HIS A 153 5.49 -4.10 1.12
CA HIS A 153 5.53 -3.91 -0.33
C HIS A 153 4.50 -4.80 -1.04
N VAL A 154 3.62 -4.22 -1.85
CA VAL A 154 2.55 -4.94 -2.57
C VAL A 154 2.93 -5.18 -4.02
N ARG A 155 3.30 -4.13 -4.76
CA ARG A 155 3.70 -4.20 -6.17
C ARG A 155 4.32 -2.89 -6.63
N GLY A 156 5.25 -2.95 -7.58
CA GLY A 156 5.87 -1.75 -8.16
C GLY A 156 6.53 -0.90 -7.06
N ARG A 157 6.00 0.31 -6.83
CA ARG A 157 6.40 1.19 -5.71
C ARG A 157 5.26 1.40 -4.69
N LEU A 158 4.24 0.55 -4.72
CA LEU A 158 3.06 0.64 -3.86
C LEU A 158 3.21 -0.26 -2.64
N GLU A 159 2.97 0.30 -1.47
CA GLU A 159 3.01 -0.39 -0.19
C GLU A 159 1.60 -0.43 0.45
N ALA A 160 1.41 -1.33 1.39
CA ALA A 160 0.26 -1.35 2.30
C ALA A 160 0.73 -0.97 3.70
N LEU A 161 0.07 -0.01 4.35
CA LEU A 161 0.24 0.20 5.79
C LEU A 161 -0.41 -0.97 6.52
N VAL A 162 0.32 -1.63 7.41
CA VAL A 162 -0.24 -2.68 8.25
C VAL A 162 -1.16 -2.06 9.28
N SER A 163 -2.42 -2.49 9.30
CA SER A 163 -3.41 -1.96 10.24
C SER A 163 -2.98 -2.22 11.68
N ARG A 164 -3.45 -1.38 12.59
CA ARG A 164 -3.04 -1.47 14.00
C ARG A 164 -3.32 -2.83 14.66
N PRO A 165 -4.46 -3.50 14.44
CA PRO A 165 -4.68 -4.85 14.95
C PRO A 165 -3.63 -5.84 14.44
N VAL A 166 -3.42 -5.86 13.11
CA VAL A 166 -2.45 -6.76 12.47
C VAL A 166 -1.00 -6.43 12.85
N MET A 167 -0.70 -5.17 13.15
CA MET A 167 0.61 -4.76 13.67
C MET A 167 0.92 -5.41 15.02
N TYR A 168 -0.06 -5.51 15.92
CA TYR A 168 0.15 -6.24 17.17
C TYR A 168 0.39 -7.72 16.91
N GLU A 169 -0.41 -8.34 16.03
CA GLU A 169 -0.26 -9.76 15.70
C GLU A 169 1.12 -10.06 15.08
N ILE A 170 1.62 -9.24 14.15
CA ILE A 170 2.93 -9.48 13.53
C ILE A 170 4.09 -9.27 14.52
N VAL A 171 3.94 -8.35 15.47
CA VAL A 171 4.95 -8.13 16.53
C VAL A 171 5.03 -9.34 17.47
N GLU A 172 3.93 -10.07 17.70
CA GLU A 172 3.96 -11.31 18.50
C GLU A 172 4.79 -12.43 17.84
N LEU A 173 5.02 -12.37 16.53
CA LEU A 173 5.90 -13.28 15.80
C LEU A 173 7.38 -12.89 15.88
N GLY A 174 7.68 -11.72 16.46
CA GLY A 174 9.02 -11.17 16.46
C GLY A 174 9.96 -11.93 17.38
N GLU A 175 11.23 -11.97 16.97
CA GLU A 175 12.32 -12.55 17.72
C GLU A 175 13.54 -11.64 17.70
N THR A 176 14.43 -11.85 18.65
CA THR A 176 15.70 -11.12 18.71
C THR A 176 16.77 -11.89 17.95
N ALA A 177 17.46 -11.21 17.03
CA ALA A 177 18.57 -11.77 16.27
C ALA A 177 19.73 -10.77 16.18
N LEU A 178 20.95 -11.29 16.00
CA LEU A 178 22.12 -10.46 15.74
C LEU A 178 22.15 -10.08 14.26
N ILE A 179 21.93 -8.80 13.96
CA ILE A 179 21.93 -8.25 12.59
C ILE A 179 23.01 -7.17 12.53
N ASP A 180 23.99 -7.34 11.65
CA ASP A 180 25.15 -6.44 11.52
C ASP A 180 25.86 -6.12 12.86
N GLY A 181 25.93 -7.12 13.75
CA GLY A 181 26.55 -6.99 15.07
C GLY A 181 25.69 -6.30 16.14
N VAL A 182 24.43 -5.96 15.82
CA VAL A 182 23.47 -5.33 16.73
C VAL A 182 22.35 -6.31 17.05
N GLU A 183 22.11 -6.53 18.34
CA GLU A 183 20.96 -7.30 18.80
C GLU A 183 19.67 -6.54 18.46
N THR A 184 18.86 -7.13 17.58
CA THR A 184 17.76 -6.44 16.89
C THR A 184 16.50 -7.28 16.99
N PHE A 185 15.39 -6.65 17.39
CA PHE A 185 14.08 -7.26 17.30
C PHE A 185 13.64 -7.26 15.84
N CYS A 186 13.26 -8.42 15.32
CA CYS A 186 12.98 -8.63 13.91
C CYS A 186 11.83 -9.62 13.70
N VAL A 187 11.21 -9.57 12.52
CA VAL A 187 10.20 -10.54 12.08
C VAL A 187 10.80 -11.38 10.95
N ARG A 188 10.55 -12.69 10.93
CA ARG A 188 10.94 -13.58 9.83
C ARG A 188 9.75 -14.02 9.00
N SER A 189 9.94 -14.08 7.69
CA SER A 189 8.97 -14.69 6.78
C SER A 189 9.64 -15.11 5.47
N ALA A 190 9.31 -16.30 4.97
CA ALA A 190 9.78 -16.84 3.69
C ALA A 190 11.30 -16.68 3.49
N GLY A 191 12.06 -17.14 4.48
CA GLY A 191 13.54 -17.08 4.49
C GLY A 191 14.14 -15.68 4.69
N ALA A 192 13.33 -14.62 4.71
CA ALA A 192 13.78 -13.24 4.93
C ALA A 192 13.70 -12.81 6.40
N VAL A 193 14.54 -11.85 6.76
CA VAL A 193 14.57 -11.19 8.08
C VAL A 193 14.24 -9.73 7.89
N PHE A 194 13.26 -9.23 8.63
CA PHE A 194 12.80 -7.84 8.59
C PHE A 194 13.12 -7.17 9.93
N PRO A 195 14.18 -6.35 10.00
CA PRO A 195 14.52 -5.60 11.20
C PRO A 195 13.38 -4.64 11.59
N VAL A 196 13.01 -4.64 12.87
CA VAL A 196 12.02 -3.71 13.42
C VAL A 196 12.73 -2.55 14.12
N MET A 197 13.54 -2.87 15.15
CA MET A 197 14.34 -1.91 15.92
C MET A 197 15.41 -2.63 16.76
N PRO A 198 16.49 -1.95 17.19
CA PRO A 198 17.43 -2.51 18.16
C PRO A 198 16.72 -3.00 19.44
N ALA A 199 17.12 -4.15 19.98
CA ALA A 199 16.48 -4.75 21.15
C ALA A 199 16.52 -3.83 22.39
N ALA A 200 17.64 -3.10 22.57
CA ALA A 200 17.76 -2.10 23.63
C ALA A 200 16.74 -0.95 23.50
N GLU A 201 16.34 -0.59 22.28
CA GLU A 201 15.32 0.44 22.04
C GLU A 201 13.91 -0.08 22.37
N LEU A 202 13.63 -1.34 22.03
CA LEU A 202 12.37 -2.02 22.39
C LEU A 202 12.20 -2.12 23.90
N GLU A 203 13.26 -2.48 24.64
CA GLU A 203 13.23 -2.53 26.11
C GLU A 203 12.91 -1.17 26.73
N ALA A 204 13.46 -0.08 26.17
CA ALA A 204 13.20 1.26 26.65
C ALA A 204 11.76 1.72 26.39
N LEU A 205 11.12 1.24 25.32
CA LEU A 205 9.72 1.49 24.99
C LEU A 205 8.73 0.64 25.82
N SER A 206 9.21 -0.44 26.43
CA SER A 206 8.39 -1.39 27.19
C SER A 206 8.40 -1.13 28.71
N ARG A 207 9.10 -0.08 29.16
CA ARG A 207 9.18 0.36 30.57
C ARG A 207 8.31 1.59 30.80
#